data_AF-A0AAV5RJF1-F1
#
_entry.id   AF-A0AAV5RJF1-F1
#
_cell.length_a   1.000
_cell.length_b   1.000
_cell.length_c   1.000
_cell.angle_alpha   90.00
_cell.angle_beta   90.00
_cell.angle_gamma   90.00
#
_symmetry.space_group_name_H-M   'P 1'
#
loop_
_entity.id
_entity.type
_entity.pdbx_description
1 polymer ?
#
loop_
_entity_poly.entity_id
_entity_poly.type
_entity_poly.pdbx_seq_one_letter_code
_entity_poly.pdbx_strand_id
1 'polypeptide(L)'
;MPVELILSPFMRPLVRAHAKIMSYHRADSHYTPVIVDQMGDAPTKFTIRKEFGTGSKIFAVFDEQNQHSYSDKIYHMTRSRAVKGAYKMYESPVDNKKPIAAIRAGIRSNVLLFKTADNSELELGWHVVDHVVDALDDYRTFHLSDGHIYQWTFKGKFLERVINYGQKEAEVRERVGYVRTLPSKAGFDLYVNETIVPREMAITTSLICYIEAWNTLKAYGGIYKASSYSPTIPWKRG
;
A
#
# COMPACT_ATOMS: atom_id res chain seq x y z
N MET A 1 13.52 20.69 -10.16
CA MET A 1 12.18 20.10 -10.00
C MET A 1 12.10 18.86 -10.87
N PRO A 2 11.70 17.70 -10.35
CA PRO A 2 11.65 16.50 -11.17
C PRO A 2 10.57 16.68 -12.25
N VAL A 3 10.91 16.35 -13.49
CA VAL A 3 10.05 16.42 -14.70
C VAL A 3 8.68 15.75 -14.46
N GLU A 4 8.67 14.73 -13.60
CA GLU A 4 7.48 14.05 -13.09
C GLU A 4 6.43 14.99 -12.50
N LEU A 5 6.84 16.08 -11.80
CA LEU A 5 5.90 17.03 -11.19
C LEU A 5 5.19 17.89 -12.25
N ILE A 6 5.89 18.24 -13.33
CA ILE A 6 5.41 19.08 -14.43
C ILE A 6 4.50 18.28 -15.37
N LEU A 7 4.85 17.02 -15.66
CA LEU A 7 4.05 16.15 -16.51
C LEU A 7 2.85 15.53 -15.77
N SER A 8 2.89 15.51 -14.43
CA SER A 8 1.84 14.92 -13.61
C SER A 8 0.41 15.36 -13.97
N PRO A 9 0.10 16.65 -14.24
CA PRO A 9 -1.26 17.08 -14.54
C PRO A 9 -1.82 16.50 -15.84
N PHE A 10 -0.95 16.18 -16.82
CA PHE A 10 -1.33 15.66 -18.14
C PHE A 10 -1.30 14.14 -18.21
N MET A 11 -0.31 13.50 -17.57
CA MET A 11 -0.26 12.04 -17.54
C MET A 11 -1.36 11.43 -16.66
N ARG A 12 -1.80 12.14 -15.61
CA ARG A 12 -2.87 11.72 -14.69
C ARG A 12 -4.19 11.37 -15.38
N PRO A 13 -4.81 12.25 -16.21
CA PRO A 13 -6.04 11.92 -16.90
C PRO A 13 -5.84 10.84 -17.98
N LEU A 14 -4.66 10.74 -18.58
CA LEU A 14 -4.36 9.79 -19.65
C LEU A 14 -4.23 8.36 -19.12
N VAL A 15 -3.51 8.18 -18.00
CA VAL A 15 -3.46 6.89 -17.28
C VAL A 15 -4.85 6.48 -16.79
N ARG A 16 -5.68 7.43 -16.34
CA ARG A 16 -7.07 7.18 -15.93
C ARG A 16 -7.96 6.76 -17.11
N ALA A 17 -7.87 7.46 -18.23
CA ALA A 17 -8.64 7.12 -19.42
C ALA A 17 -8.24 5.73 -19.94
N HIS A 18 -6.94 5.44 -20.00
CA HIS A 18 -6.45 4.12 -20.38
C HIS A 18 -6.94 3.01 -19.44
N ALA A 19 -6.82 3.20 -18.12
CA ALA A 19 -7.29 2.22 -17.15
C ALA A 19 -8.82 1.97 -17.24
N LYS A 20 -9.62 3.02 -17.47
CA LYS A 20 -11.07 2.90 -17.62
C LYS A 20 -11.51 2.29 -18.96
N ILE A 21 -10.73 2.48 -20.02
CA ILE A 21 -11.03 1.93 -21.36
C ILE A 21 -10.62 0.46 -21.45
N MET A 22 -9.48 0.11 -20.83
CA MET A 22 -8.88 -1.23 -20.88
C MET A 22 -9.32 -2.15 -19.74
N SER A 23 -10.21 -1.70 -18.84
CA SER A 23 -10.70 -2.56 -17.76
C SER A 23 -11.54 -3.70 -18.31
N TYR A 24 -11.29 -4.92 -17.81
CA TYR A 24 -12.09 -6.10 -18.15
C TYR A 24 -13.56 -5.93 -17.79
N HIS A 25 -13.83 -5.19 -16.71
CA HIS A 25 -15.17 -4.89 -16.20
C HIS A 25 -15.47 -3.41 -16.44
N ARG A 26 -16.39 -3.13 -17.36
CA ARG A 26 -16.86 -1.77 -17.68
C ARG A 26 -18.04 -1.40 -16.78
N ALA A 27 -18.27 -0.11 -16.59
CA ALA A 27 -19.41 0.39 -15.80
C ALA A 27 -20.78 -0.13 -16.30
N ASP A 28 -20.87 -0.42 -17.60
CA ASP A 28 -22.09 -0.95 -18.24
C ASP A 28 -22.17 -2.49 -18.22
N SER A 29 -21.19 -3.18 -17.62
CA SER A 29 -21.23 -4.64 -17.48
C SER A 29 -21.86 -5.01 -16.15
N HIS A 30 -22.87 -5.89 -16.17
CA HIS A 30 -23.43 -6.54 -14.99
C HIS A 30 -22.41 -7.52 -14.41
N TYR A 31 -21.41 -6.98 -13.73
CA TYR A 31 -20.34 -7.73 -13.10
C TYR A 31 -20.50 -7.66 -11.59
N THR A 32 -20.68 -8.83 -10.95
CA THR A 32 -20.70 -8.96 -9.50
C THR A 32 -19.77 -10.12 -9.12
N PRO A 33 -18.56 -9.85 -8.60
CA PRO A 33 -17.67 -10.92 -8.17
C PRO A 33 -18.25 -11.67 -6.99
N VAL A 34 -17.89 -12.94 -6.86
CA VAL A 34 -18.12 -13.70 -5.64
C VAL A 34 -17.08 -13.28 -4.62
N ILE A 35 -17.52 -12.74 -3.48
CA ILE A 35 -16.63 -12.30 -2.40
C ILE A 35 -16.67 -13.34 -1.28
N VAL A 36 -15.52 -13.88 -0.93
CA VAL A 36 -15.34 -14.86 0.16
C VAL A 36 -14.45 -14.24 1.22
N ASP A 37 -14.79 -14.41 2.50
CA ASP A 37 -13.95 -13.93 3.59
C ASP A 37 -12.98 -15.03 4.05
N GLN A 38 -11.69 -14.74 4.03
CA GLN A 38 -10.58 -15.65 4.37
C GLN A 38 -9.67 -15.05 5.45
N MET A 39 -10.17 -14.11 6.26
CA MET A 39 -9.42 -13.53 7.39
C MET A 39 -9.09 -14.54 8.49
N GLY A 40 -9.85 -15.63 8.57
CA GLY A 40 -9.85 -16.53 9.72
C GLY A 40 -10.45 -15.90 10.98
N ASP A 41 -10.52 -16.67 12.07
CA ASP A 41 -11.14 -16.23 13.33
C ASP A 41 -10.25 -15.22 14.11
N ALA A 42 -8.95 -15.18 13.83
CA ALA A 42 -7.98 -14.31 14.52
C ALA A 42 -6.90 -13.78 13.56
N PRO A 43 -7.17 -12.70 12.79
CA PRO A 43 -6.18 -12.11 11.90
C PRO A 43 -5.06 -11.43 12.69
N THR A 44 -3.81 -11.54 12.22
CA THR A 44 -2.70 -10.82 12.85
C THR A 44 -2.84 -9.33 12.59
N LYS A 45 -2.62 -8.53 13.62
CA LYS A 45 -2.74 -7.08 13.56
C LYS A 45 -1.36 -6.40 13.67
N PHE A 46 -1.07 -5.58 12.68
CA PHE A 46 0.07 -4.68 12.66
C PHE A 46 -0.38 -3.23 12.81
N THR A 47 0.32 -2.47 13.64
CA THR A 47 0.08 -1.05 13.84
C THR A 47 1.20 -0.25 13.19
N ILE A 48 0.86 0.51 12.15
CA ILE A 48 1.80 1.36 11.41
C ILE A 48 1.56 2.81 11.83
N ARG A 49 2.60 3.48 12.34
CA ARG A 49 2.53 4.85 12.87
C ARG A 49 3.70 5.71 12.41
N LYS A 50 3.46 7.00 12.22
CA LYS A 50 4.52 7.99 12.01
C LYS A 50 5.27 8.22 13.32
N GLU A 51 6.60 8.19 13.28
CA GLU A 51 7.37 8.55 14.47
C GLU A 51 7.21 10.03 14.79
N PHE A 52 7.02 10.34 16.08
CA PHE A 52 6.83 11.70 16.57
C PHE A 52 7.97 12.63 16.13
N GLY A 53 7.62 13.84 15.68
CA GLY A 53 8.59 14.84 15.20
C GLY A 53 9.19 14.58 13.80
N THR A 54 9.03 13.37 13.24
CA THR A 54 9.60 13.05 11.91
C THR A 54 8.64 13.35 10.75
N GLY A 55 7.34 13.51 11.04
CA GLY A 55 6.29 13.66 10.03
C GLY A 55 6.13 12.38 9.21
N SER A 56 5.99 12.48 7.89
CA SER A 56 5.95 11.31 6.98
C SER A 56 7.34 10.89 6.50
N LYS A 57 8.35 10.94 7.37
CA LYS A 57 9.72 10.51 7.05
C LYS A 57 10.02 9.12 7.59
N ILE A 58 9.52 8.80 8.78
CA ILE A 58 9.74 7.50 9.40
C ILE A 58 8.38 6.93 9.82
N PHE A 59 8.14 5.69 9.41
CA PHE A 59 7.01 4.90 9.89
C PHE A 59 7.55 3.75 10.73
N ALA A 60 7.06 3.62 11.97
CA ALA A 60 7.31 2.47 12.82
C ALA A 60 6.15 1.47 12.66
N VAL A 61 6.50 0.20 12.66
CA VAL A 61 5.56 -0.93 12.63
C VAL A 61 5.65 -1.65 13.97
N PHE A 62 4.51 -1.86 14.58
CA PHE A 62 4.37 -2.57 15.84
C PHE A 62 3.50 -3.80 15.64
N ASP A 63 3.82 -4.86 16.36
CA ASP A 63 2.92 -5.99 16.55
C ASP A 63 1.82 -5.62 17.58
N GLU A 64 0.72 -6.36 17.60
CA GLU A 64 -0.38 -6.15 18.56
C GLU A 64 0.10 -6.27 20.02
N GLN A 65 1.03 -7.17 20.27
CA GLN A 65 1.51 -7.49 21.63
C GLN A 65 2.43 -6.40 22.22
N ASN A 66 3.07 -5.58 21.37
CA ASN A 66 4.22 -4.76 21.76
C ASN A 66 4.09 -3.29 21.29
N GLN A 67 3.15 -2.54 21.89
CA GLN A 67 2.88 -1.13 21.53
C GLN A 67 3.25 -0.12 22.62
N HIS A 68 4.21 -0.44 23.49
CA HIS A 68 4.51 0.41 24.65
C HIS A 68 5.52 1.52 24.34
N SER A 69 6.49 1.25 23.46
CA SER A 69 7.55 2.21 23.12
C SER A 69 8.08 2.02 21.69
N TYR A 70 8.70 3.06 21.12
CA TYR A 70 9.41 2.97 19.83
C TYR A 70 10.59 1.99 19.84
N SER A 71 11.02 1.53 21.01
CA SER A 71 11.97 0.41 21.16
C SER A 71 11.37 -0.92 20.71
N ASP A 72 10.06 -1.08 20.79
CA ASP A 72 9.38 -2.36 20.61
C ASP A 72 8.87 -2.54 19.18
N LYS A 73 9.26 -1.62 18.28
CA LYS A 73 8.95 -1.71 16.86
C LYS A 73 9.62 -2.96 16.28
N ILE A 74 8.88 -3.69 15.46
CA ILE A 74 9.38 -4.84 14.69
C ILE A 74 10.08 -4.39 13.41
N TYR A 75 9.53 -3.35 12.77
CA TYR A 75 10.10 -2.74 11.59
C TYR A 75 10.08 -1.22 11.69
N HIS A 76 11.00 -0.58 10.99
CA HIS A 76 10.92 0.84 10.71
C HIS A 76 11.20 1.11 9.24
N MET A 77 10.43 2.02 8.67
CA MET A 77 10.49 2.41 7.27
C MET A 77 10.96 3.85 7.17
N THR A 78 12.17 4.04 6.66
CA THR A 78 12.81 5.34 6.53
C THR A 78 12.72 5.83 5.11
N ARG A 79 12.21 7.06 4.93
CA ARG A 79 12.12 7.69 3.62
C ARG A 79 13.49 8.04 3.06
N SER A 80 13.70 7.77 1.78
CA SER A 80 14.85 8.27 1.04
C SER A 80 14.86 9.80 0.99
N ARG A 81 16.06 10.40 1.07
CA ARG A 81 16.26 11.84 0.88
C ARG A 81 16.16 12.23 -0.60
N ALA A 82 16.54 11.31 -1.51
CA ALA A 82 16.64 11.60 -2.94
C ALA A 82 15.28 11.61 -3.65
N VAL A 83 14.35 10.75 -3.23
CA VAL A 83 13.06 10.57 -3.92
C VAL A 83 11.93 10.59 -2.91
N LYS A 84 10.98 11.52 -3.10
CA LYS A 84 9.77 11.62 -2.29
C LYS A 84 8.85 10.45 -2.65
N GLY A 85 8.51 9.61 -1.68
CA GLY A 85 7.72 8.40 -1.91
C GLY A 85 8.55 7.10 -1.93
N ALA A 86 9.88 7.19 -1.90
CA ALA A 86 10.73 6.02 -1.73
C ALA A 86 11.05 5.80 -0.25
N TYR A 87 10.92 4.56 0.22
CA TYR A 87 11.21 4.14 1.60
C TYR A 87 12.10 2.92 1.60
N LYS A 88 12.85 2.74 2.68
CA LYS A 88 13.60 1.52 2.97
C LYS A 88 13.07 0.96 4.28
N MET A 89 12.73 -0.32 4.28
CA MET A 89 12.28 -1.03 5.47
C MET A 89 13.46 -1.73 6.11
N TYR A 90 13.53 -1.64 7.44
CA TYR A 90 14.57 -2.22 8.26
C TYR A 90 13.93 -3.02 9.39
N GLU A 91 14.52 -4.16 9.69
CA GLU A 91 14.21 -4.97 10.87
C GLU A 91 14.76 -4.30 12.13
N SER A 92 14.07 -4.46 13.24
CA SER A 92 14.43 -3.93 14.55
C SER A 92 14.58 -5.10 15.53
N PRO A 93 15.56 -5.08 16.46
CA PRO A 93 16.44 -3.97 16.83
C PRO A 93 17.51 -3.63 15.79
N VAL A 94 18.05 -2.40 15.89
CA VAL A 94 18.88 -1.65 14.91
C VAL A 94 20.19 -2.34 14.48
N ASP A 95 20.47 -3.57 14.94
CA ASP A 95 21.67 -4.32 14.58
C ASP A 95 21.74 -4.65 13.09
N ASN A 96 20.60 -4.83 12.42
CA ASN A 96 20.57 -5.02 10.97
C ASN A 96 20.58 -3.68 10.22
N LYS A 97 21.80 -3.18 9.92
CA LYS A 97 22.01 -2.03 9.01
C LYS A 97 21.56 -2.28 7.57
N LYS A 98 21.21 -3.52 7.22
CA LYS A 98 20.77 -3.91 5.88
C LYS A 98 19.26 -3.75 5.74
N PRO A 99 18.77 -3.08 4.68
CA PRO A 99 17.34 -3.00 4.43
C PRO A 99 16.79 -4.38 4.04
N ILE A 100 15.60 -4.71 4.54
CA ILE A 100 14.87 -5.93 4.17
C ILE A 100 13.94 -5.70 2.98
N ALA A 101 13.54 -4.45 2.75
CA ALA A 101 12.78 -4.05 1.58
C ALA A 101 13.11 -2.62 1.12
N ALA A 102 12.98 -2.35 -0.17
CA ALA A 102 12.91 -1.01 -0.73
C ALA A 102 11.55 -0.81 -1.39
N ILE A 103 10.92 0.31 -1.09
CA ILE A 103 9.55 0.63 -1.52
C ILE A 103 9.63 1.89 -2.36
N ARG A 104 8.94 1.92 -3.50
CA ARG A 104 8.68 3.14 -4.26
C ARG A 104 7.18 3.30 -4.42
N ALA A 105 6.64 4.36 -3.85
CA ALA A 105 5.28 4.82 -4.10
C ALA A 105 5.32 5.94 -5.16
N GLY A 106 4.46 5.85 -6.18
CA GLY A 106 4.29 6.84 -7.24
C GLY A 106 3.36 6.38 -8.37
N ILE A 107 3.68 6.81 -9.60
CA ILE A 107 2.95 6.41 -10.81
C ILE A 107 3.27 4.95 -11.17
N ARG A 108 4.53 4.56 -10.99
CA ARG A 108 5.00 3.18 -11.06
C ARG A 108 5.47 2.79 -9.68
N SER A 109 4.63 2.04 -8.98
CA SER A 109 4.90 1.63 -7.63
C SER A 109 5.55 0.25 -7.65
N ASN A 110 6.50 0.04 -6.74
CA ASN A 110 7.17 -1.25 -6.64
C ASN A 110 7.67 -1.50 -5.22
N VAL A 111 7.83 -2.78 -4.94
CA VAL A 111 8.45 -3.31 -3.73
C VAL A 111 9.60 -4.20 -4.20
N LEU A 112 10.79 -3.93 -3.68
CA LEU A 112 11.95 -4.80 -3.81
C LEU A 112 12.19 -5.46 -2.46
N LEU A 113 11.96 -6.77 -2.36
CA LEU A 113 12.23 -7.55 -1.16
C LEU A 113 13.64 -8.16 -1.22
N PHE A 114 14.39 -7.97 -0.14
CA PHE A 114 15.73 -8.54 0.05
C PHE A 114 15.74 -9.69 1.07
N LYS A 115 14.78 -9.69 2.00
CA LYS A 115 14.64 -10.69 3.06
C LYS A 115 13.17 -10.82 3.45
N THR A 116 12.75 -12.05 3.71
CA THR A 116 11.43 -12.41 4.27
C THR A 116 11.63 -13.03 5.66
N ALA A 117 10.65 -12.91 6.56
CA ALA A 117 10.70 -13.52 7.89
C ALA A 117 10.90 -15.05 7.83
N ASP A 118 10.28 -15.69 6.84
CA ASP A 118 10.31 -17.15 6.68
C ASP A 118 11.51 -17.63 5.83
N ASN A 119 12.42 -16.72 5.44
CA ASN A 119 13.53 -16.97 4.50
C ASN A 119 13.09 -17.63 3.18
N SER A 120 11.82 -17.49 2.80
CA SER A 120 11.34 -17.94 1.50
C SER A 120 12.00 -17.10 0.40
N GLU A 121 12.84 -17.77 -0.40
CA GLU A 121 13.56 -17.15 -1.52
C GLU A 121 12.63 -16.81 -2.70
N LEU A 122 11.46 -17.45 -2.77
CA LEU A 122 10.53 -17.31 -3.89
C LEU A 122 9.91 -15.91 -3.98
N GLU A 123 9.73 -15.24 -2.85
CA GLU A 123 9.17 -13.88 -2.77
C GLU A 123 10.27 -12.81 -2.75
N LEU A 124 11.53 -13.18 -2.96
CA LEU A 124 12.61 -12.21 -3.06
C LEU A 124 12.66 -11.64 -4.47
N GLY A 125 12.80 -10.32 -4.57
CA GLY A 125 12.93 -9.63 -5.84
C GLY A 125 11.96 -8.48 -6.03
N TRP A 126 11.72 -8.15 -7.30
CA TRP A 126 10.97 -6.97 -7.71
C TRP A 126 9.49 -7.32 -7.94
N HIS A 127 8.63 -6.76 -7.09
CA HIS A 127 7.18 -6.80 -7.27
C HIS A 127 6.70 -5.45 -7.76
N VAL A 128 6.10 -5.44 -8.95
CA VAL A 128 5.46 -4.25 -9.52
C VAL A 128 4.06 -4.13 -8.94
N VAL A 129 3.69 -2.92 -8.53
CA VAL A 129 2.36 -2.60 -8.04
C VAL A 129 1.66 -1.74 -9.08
N ASP A 130 0.71 -2.35 -9.78
CA ASP A 130 -0.02 -1.73 -10.88
C ASP A 130 -1.24 -0.96 -10.39
N HIS A 131 -1.70 -0.05 -11.24
CA HIS A 131 -2.96 0.66 -11.04
C HIS A 131 -4.01 0.05 -11.95
N VAL A 132 -5.05 -0.53 -11.36
CA VAL A 132 -6.20 -1.03 -12.12
C VAL A 132 -7.43 -0.31 -11.62
N VAL A 133 -8.32 0.05 -12.54
CA VAL A 133 -9.62 0.66 -12.23
C VAL A 133 -10.67 -0.22 -12.86
N ASP A 134 -11.70 -0.60 -12.11
CA ASP A 134 -12.86 -1.28 -12.66
C ASP A 134 -14.15 -0.50 -12.35
N ALA A 135 -15.31 -1.10 -12.66
CA ALA A 135 -16.61 -0.50 -12.40
C ALA A 135 -16.91 -0.27 -10.90
N LEU A 136 -16.30 -1.08 -10.03
CA LEU A 136 -16.58 -1.14 -8.60
C LEU A 136 -15.63 -0.23 -7.80
N ASP A 137 -14.32 -0.29 -8.09
CA ASP A 137 -13.30 0.45 -7.33
C ASP A 137 -12.03 0.78 -8.13
N ASP A 138 -11.15 1.55 -7.48
CA ASP A 138 -9.74 1.69 -7.86
C ASP A 138 -8.92 0.66 -7.06
N TYR A 139 -8.00 -0.04 -7.73
CA TYR A 139 -7.18 -1.10 -7.15
C TYR A 139 -5.69 -0.87 -7.33
N ARG A 140 -4.94 -1.33 -6.32
CA ARG A 140 -3.50 -1.58 -6.45
C ARG A 140 -3.26 -3.06 -6.52
N THR A 141 -2.85 -3.54 -7.68
CA THR A 141 -2.65 -4.97 -7.95
C THR A 141 -1.17 -5.33 -7.90
N PHE A 142 -0.85 -6.51 -7.40
CA PHE A 142 0.50 -7.05 -7.40
C PHE A 142 0.45 -8.58 -7.49
N HIS A 143 1.55 -9.18 -7.93
CA HIS A 143 1.68 -10.63 -8.09
C HIS A 143 2.65 -11.17 -7.05
N LEU A 144 2.29 -12.32 -6.47
CA LEU A 144 3.15 -13.12 -5.59
C LEU A 144 3.59 -14.40 -6.32
N SER A 145 4.54 -15.12 -5.74
CA SER A 145 5.10 -16.35 -6.32
C SER A 145 4.10 -17.53 -6.37
N ASP A 146 3.01 -17.43 -5.62
CA ASP A 146 1.89 -18.39 -5.64
C ASP A 146 1.08 -18.38 -6.95
N GLY A 147 1.38 -17.43 -7.85
CA GLY A 147 0.71 -17.30 -9.15
C GLY A 147 -0.63 -16.56 -9.08
N HIS A 148 -1.03 -16.04 -7.92
CA HIS A 148 -2.26 -15.29 -7.74
C HIS A 148 -2.03 -13.78 -7.84
N ILE A 149 -3.12 -13.08 -8.16
CA ILE A 149 -3.15 -11.61 -8.16
C ILE A 149 -3.73 -11.16 -6.83
N TYR A 150 -3.02 -10.27 -6.17
CA TYR A 150 -3.49 -9.60 -4.97
C TYR A 150 -3.86 -8.17 -5.29
N GLN A 151 -4.93 -7.68 -4.70
CA GLN A 151 -5.41 -6.33 -4.95
C GLN A 151 -5.84 -5.63 -3.66
N TRP A 152 -5.42 -4.38 -3.51
CA TRP A 152 -5.93 -3.48 -2.48
C TRP A 152 -7.07 -2.64 -3.03
N THR A 153 -8.23 -2.68 -2.37
CA THR A 153 -9.38 -1.82 -2.71
C THR A 153 -9.21 -0.42 -2.14
N PHE A 154 -9.60 0.59 -2.90
CA PHE A 154 -9.49 1.99 -2.46
C PHE A 154 -10.56 2.37 -1.43
N LYS A 155 -11.83 2.05 -1.69
CA LYS A 155 -12.96 2.40 -0.82
C LYS A 155 -13.03 1.50 0.41
N GLY A 156 -12.97 0.18 0.17
CA GLY A 156 -13.10 -0.84 1.21
C GLY A 156 -11.84 -1.04 2.04
N LYS A 157 -10.66 -0.71 1.48
CA LYS A 157 -9.35 -0.94 2.11
C LYS A 157 -9.13 -2.41 2.49
N PHE A 158 -9.69 -3.31 1.68
CA PHE A 158 -9.49 -4.75 1.76
C PHE A 158 -8.33 -5.16 0.86
N LEU A 159 -7.56 -6.14 1.32
CA LEU A 159 -6.65 -6.94 0.53
C LEU A 159 -7.40 -8.17 0.07
N GLU A 160 -7.48 -8.35 -1.24
CA GLU A 160 -8.20 -9.43 -1.87
C GLU A 160 -7.23 -10.26 -2.72
N ARG A 161 -7.26 -11.58 -2.55
CA ARG A 161 -6.67 -12.54 -3.48
C ARG A 161 -7.70 -12.84 -4.57
N VAL A 162 -7.32 -12.66 -5.83
CA VAL A 162 -8.23 -12.84 -6.96
C VAL A 162 -7.93 -14.14 -7.68
N ILE A 163 -8.95 -14.98 -7.80
CA ILE A 163 -8.96 -16.23 -8.55
C ILE A 163 -9.77 -16.01 -9.82
N ASN A 164 -9.26 -16.49 -10.97
CA ASN A 164 -9.87 -16.31 -12.29
C ASN A 164 -10.05 -14.83 -12.69
N TYR A 165 -9.00 -14.04 -12.51
CA TYR A 165 -8.99 -12.62 -12.82
C TYR A 165 -9.53 -12.33 -14.24
N GLY A 166 -10.56 -11.47 -14.34
CA GLY A 166 -11.17 -11.08 -15.60
C GLY A 166 -12.27 -12.00 -16.11
N GLN A 167 -12.54 -13.15 -15.45
CA GLN A 167 -13.58 -14.09 -15.88
C GLN A 167 -15.00 -13.76 -15.38
N LYS A 168 -15.31 -12.47 -15.22
CA LYS A 168 -16.64 -11.95 -14.78
C LYS A 168 -17.26 -12.79 -13.66
N GLU A 169 -18.30 -13.58 -13.95
CA GLU A 169 -19.05 -14.36 -12.96
C GLU A 169 -18.23 -15.49 -12.30
N ALA A 170 -17.14 -15.93 -12.93
CA ALA A 170 -16.22 -16.91 -12.36
C ALA A 170 -15.07 -16.28 -11.56
N GLU A 171 -14.97 -14.94 -11.50
CA GLU A 171 -13.99 -14.24 -10.69
C GLU A 171 -14.38 -14.35 -9.21
N VAL A 172 -13.49 -14.94 -8.41
CA VAL A 172 -13.65 -15.06 -6.97
C VAL A 172 -12.63 -14.15 -6.30
N ARG A 173 -13.10 -13.32 -5.35
CA ARG A 173 -12.27 -12.40 -4.58
C ARG A 173 -12.29 -12.83 -3.11
N GLU A 174 -11.16 -13.32 -2.65
CA GLU A 174 -10.99 -13.77 -1.27
C GLU A 174 -10.36 -12.66 -0.44
N ARG A 175 -11.06 -12.18 0.60
CA ARG A 175 -10.53 -11.16 1.51
C ARG A 175 -9.56 -11.79 2.49
N VAL A 176 -8.31 -11.36 2.43
CA VAL A 176 -7.20 -11.90 3.23
C VAL A 176 -6.56 -10.86 4.14
N GLY A 177 -6.96 -9.60 4.02
CA GLY A 177 -6.52 -8.52 4.92
C GLY A 177 -7.37 -7.26 4.78
N TYR A 178 -7.31 -6.37 5.76
CA TYR A 178 -7.98 -5.07 5.71
C TYR A 178 -7.20 -4.01 6.48
N VAL A 179 -7.43 -2.75 6.10
CA VAL A 179 -6.76 -1.60 6.72
C VAL A 179 -7.77 -0.65 7.35
N ARG A 180 -7.53 -0.32 8.61
CA ARG A 180 -8.24 0.73 9.34
C ARG A 180 -7.36 1.97 9.47
N THR A 181 -7.66 3.01 8.72
CA THR A 181 -6.97 4.30 8.81
C THR A 181 -7.40 5.09 10.04
N LEU A 182 -6.46 5.75 10.70
CA LEU A 182 -6.79 6.64 11.82
C LEU A 182 -7.33 7.99 11.36
N PRO A 183 -8.31 8.59 12.06
CA PRO A 183 -8.80 9.94 11.77
C PRO A 183 -7.70 11.01 11.81
N SER A 184 -6.73 10.85 12.71
CA SER A 184 -5.59 11.76 12.88
C SER A 184 -4.59 11.74 11.72
N LYS A 185 -4.73 10.80 10.77
CA LYS A 185 -3.74 10.56 9.70
C LYS A 185 -2.32 10.32 10.23
N ALA A 186 -2.21 9.85 11.48
CA ALA A 186 -0.93 9.49 12.08
C ALA A 186 -0.42 8.12 11.60
N GLY A 187 -1.26 7.35 10.92
CA GLY A 187 -0.96 6.01 10.42
C GLY A 187 -2.22 5.20 10.20
N PHE A 188 -2.09 3.88 10.29
CA PHE A 188 -3.18 2.92 10.08
C PHE A 188 -2.90 1.60 10.80
N ASP A 189 -3.97 0.85 11.07
CA ASP A 189 -3.90 -0.54 11.53
C ASP A 189 -4.13 -1.45 10.34
N LEU A 190 -3.31 -2.48 10.22
CA LEU A 190 -3.38 -3.52 9.20
C LEU A 190 -3.77 -4.83 9.90
N TYR A 191 -4.77 -5.51 9.36
CA TYR A 191 -5.17 -6.85 9.78
C TYR A 191 -4.92 -7.76 8.59
N VAL A 192 -4.23 -8.88 8.78
CA VAL A 192 -3.87 -9.77 7.68
C VAL A 192 -3.83 -11.22 8.14
N ASN A 193 -4.24 -12.12 7.26
CA ASN A 193 -3.99 -13.53 7.41
C ASN A 193 -2.60 -13.88 6.85
N GLU A 194 -1.62 -14.00 7.75
CA GLU A 194 -0.22 -14.30 7.39
C GLU A 194 -0.02 -15.69 6.76
N THR A 195 -1.00 -16.60 6.89
CA THR A 195 -0.90 -17.92 6.24
C THR A 195 -1.08 -17.85 4.73
N ILE A 196 -1.70 -16.77 4.22
CA ILE A 196 -1.96 -16.57 2.80
C ILE A 196 -1.01 -15.54 2.21
N VAL A 197 -0.75 -14.44 2.94
CA VAL A 197 0.09 -13.34 2.44
C VAL A 197 1.27 -13.10 3.37
N PRO A 198 2.51 -13.07 2.84
CA PRO A 198 3.68 -12.71 3.62
C PRO A 198 3.53 -11.33 4.28
N ARG A 199 3.87 -11.24 5.56
CA ARG A 199 3.71 -10.00 6.34
C ARG A 199 4.42 -8.81 5.72
N GLU A 200 5.64 -8.99 5.18
CA GLU A 200 6.41 -7.92 4.57
C GLU A 200 5.69 -7.37 3.33
N MET A 201 5.07 -8.24 2.53
CA MET A 201 4.30 -7.83 1.37
C MET A 201 3.05 -7.07 1.78
N ALA A 202 2.31 -7.56 2.77
CA ALA A 202 1.13 -6.86 3.28
C ALA A 202 1.47 -5.48 3.85
N ILE A 203 2.56 -5.37 4.64
CA ILE A 203 3.03 -4.11 5.25
C ILE A 203 3.52 -3.11 4.19
N THR A 204 4.35 -3.57 3.24
CA THR A 204 4.96 -2.68 2.23
C THR A 204 3.92 -2.18 1.21
N THR A 205 3.05 -3.07 0.71
CA THR A 205 2.00 -2.71 -0.26
C THR A 205 0.89 -1.88 0.38
N SER A 206 0.53 -2.14 1.65
CA SER A 206 -0.40 -1.28 2.38
C SER A 206 0.17 0.12 2.63
N LEU A 207 1.49 0.24 2.88
CA LEU A 207 2.14 1.55 3.00
C LEU A 207 2.11 2.31 1.65
N ILE A 208 2.35 1.62 0.53
CA ILE A 208 2.18 2.21 -0.81
C ILE A 208 0.76 2.78 -0.90
N CYS A 209 -0.27 1.95 -0.68
CA CYS A 209 -1.67 2.36 -0.72
C CYS A 209 -2.00 3.48 0.27
N TYR A 210 -1.36 3.54 1.43
CA TYR A 210 -1.57 4.63 2.37
C TYR A 210 -0.97 5.96 1.89
N ILE A 211 0.29 5.96 1.42
CA ILE A 211 0.97 7.16 0.92
C ILE A 211 0.23 7.74 -0.27
N GLU A 212 -0.19 6.84 -1.14
CA GLU A 212 -0.91 7.10 -2.35
C GLU A 212 -2.38 7.32 -2.01
N ALA A 213 -3.14 6.25 -1.92
CA ALA A 213 -4.58 6.22 -1.80
C ALA A 213 -5.11 6.84 -0.51
N TRP A 214 -4.95 6.14 0.60
CA TRP A 214 -5.87 6.30 1.73
C TRP A 214 -5.61 7.55 2.58
N ASN A 215 -4.43 8.17 2.47
CA ASN A 215 -4.07 9.36 3.25
C ASN A 215 -4.36 10.69 2.53
N THR A 216 -5.06 10.68 1.39
CA THR A 216 -5.26 11.89 0.59
C THR A 216 -6.73 12.29 0.45
N LEU A 217 -6.98 13.61 0.40
CA LEU A 217 -8.32 14.21 0.38
C LEU A 217 -8.95 14.25 -1.02
N LYS A 218 -8.13 14.21 -2.07
CA LYS A 218 -8.56 14.22 -3.48
C LYS A 218 -7.81 13.13 -4.23
N ALA A 219 -8.52 12.06 -4.57
CA ALA A 219 -8.02 11.00 -5.44
C ALA A 219 -8.37 11.35 -6.89
N TYR A 220 -7.34 11.52 -7.73
CA TYR A 220 -7.51 11.64 -9.18
C TYR A 220 -6.91 10.40 -9.83
N GLY A 221 -7.66 9.28 -9.82
CA GLY A 221 -7.29 8.03 -10.48
C GLY A 221 -5.89 7.52 -10.10
N GLY A 222 -5.63 7.28 -8.81
CA GLY A 222 -4.38 6.68 -8.38
C GLY A 222 -3.17 7.60 -8.19
N ILE A 223 -3.32 8.93 -8.21
CA ILE A 223 -2.20 9.87 -7.94
C ILE A 223 -2.67 11.04 -7.08
N TYR A 224 -1.90 11.39 -6.05
CA TYR A 224 -2.48 12.01 -4.87
C TYR A 224 -1.82 13.32 -4.45
N LYS A 225 -2.67 14.32 -4.18
CA LYS A 225 -2.27 15.59 -3.59
C LYS A 225 -2.26 15.43 -2.07
N ALA A 226 -1.08 15.27 -1.47
CA ALA A 226 -0.94 15.43 -0.03
C ALA A 226 -1.53 16.78 0.36
N SER A 227 -2.40 16.83 1.38
CA SER A 227 -3.01 18.09 1.80
C SER A 227 -1.90 19.00 2.33
N SER A 228 -1.54 20.03 1.56
CA SER A 228 -0.68 21.12 2.02
C SER A 228 -1.37 22.00 3.07
N TYR A 229 -2.48 21.56 3.67
CA TYR A 229 -3.15 22.28 4.75
C TYR A 229 -2.46 21.94 6.07
N SER A 230 -1.25 22.47 6.21
CA SER A 230 -0.74 22.84 7.52
C SER A 230 -1.41 24.18 7.85
N PRO A 231 -2.17 24.33 8.95
CA PRO A 231 -2.55 25.63 9.45
C PRO A 231 -1.30 26.27 10.09
N THR A 232 -0.23 26.42 9.31
CA THR A 232 0.89 27.28 9.66
C THR A 232 0.46 28.68 9.34
N ILE A 233 -0.06 29.29 10.39
CA ILE A 233 -0.14 30.71 10.68
C ILE A 233 0.89 31.55 9.86
N PRO A 234 0.44 32.63 9.19
CA PRO A 234 1.22 33.36 8.18
C PRO A 234 2.18 34.41 8.80
N TRP A 235 3.16 33.99 9.61
CA TRP A 235 4.23 34.90 10.07
C TRP A 235 5.61 34.26 10.23
N LYS A 236 6.11 33.56 9.22
CA LYS A 236 7.57 33.47 9.06
C LYS A 236 7.96 33.90 7.65
N ARG A 237 8.38 35.18 7.54
CA ARG A 237 9.34 35.64 6.54
C ARG A 237 10.73 35.19 7.01
N GLY A 238 11.53 34.70 6.07
CA GLY A 238 12.90 34.26 6.24
C GLY A 238 13.36 33.59 4.97
#